data_AF-A0A9P0Q281-F1
#
_entry.id   AF-A0A9P0Q281-F1
#
_cell.length_a   1.000
_cell.length_b   1.000
_cell.length_c   1.000
_cell.angle_alpha   90.00
_cell.angle_beta   90.00
_cell.angle_gamma   90.00
#
_symmetry.space_group_name_H-M   'P 1'
#
loop_
_entity.id
_entity.type
_entity.pdbx_description
1 polymer ?
#
loop_
_entity_poly.entity_id
_entity_poly.type
_entity_poly.pdbx_seq_one_letter_code
_entity_poly.pdbx_strand_id
1 'polypeptide(L)'
;MSQKPHQYSDKVSLTYTDTDSLIVHVEADNFYEDMKSHMHNFDTSNYDADNPHNMPRTASELGKMKDEYGGKVLFAFYGTGPKAYCIDAVD
;
A
#
# COMPACT_ATOMS: atom_id res chain seq x y z
N MET A 1 27.69 5.66 -6.49
CA MET A 1 26.38 4.96 -6.47
C MET A 1 25.31 6.04 -6.61
N SER A 2 24.68 6.14 -7.78
CA SER A 2 23.71 7.20 -8.07
C SER A 2 22.42 6.90 -7.30
N GLN A 3 22.08 7.71 -6.30
CA GLN A 3 20.78 7.62 -5.63
C GLN A 3 19.71 7.89 -6.68
N LYS A 4 18.79 6.93 -6.89
CA LYS A 4 17.58 7.18 -7.68
C LYS A 4 16.82 8.34 -7.04
N PRO A 5 16.21 9.25 -7.82
CA PRO A 5 15.34 10.27 -7.24
C PRO A 5 14.25 9.58 -6.41
N HIS A 6 14.03 10.05 -5.18
CA HIS A 6 12.94 9.56 -4.34
C HIS A 6 11.63 9.88 -5.07
N GLN A 7 10.93 8.87 -5.59
CA GLN A 7 9.74 9.03 -6.46
C GLN A 7 8.70 9.99 -5.88
N TYR A 8 8.54 9.98 -4.55
CA TYR A 8 7.59 10.83 -3.84
C TYR A 8 8.25 11.98 -3.07
N SER A 9 9.57 11.95 -2.82
CA SER A 9 10.27 12.94 -1.97
C SER A 9 9.47 13.24 -0.68
N ASP A 10 8.91 14.44 -0.54
CA ASP A 10 8.17 14.90 0.64
C ASP A 10 6.66 14.56 0.58
N LYS A 11 6.20 13.96 -0.52
CA LYS A 11 4.82 13.51 -0.76
C LYS A 11 4.51 12.14 -0.17
N VAL A 12 5.38 11.61 0.69
CA VAL A 12 5.17 10.34 1.37
C VAL A 12 5.51 10.49 2.85
N SER A 13 4.61 10.00 3.70
CA SER A 13 4.81 9.99 5.15
C SER A 13 4.37 8.66 5.74
N LEU A 14 5.19 8.10 6.64
CA LEU A 14 4.84 6.93 7.43
C LEU A 14 3.89 7.34 8.55
N THR A 15 2.67 6.83 8.53
CA THR A 15 1.63 7.14 9.53
C THR A 15 1.69 6.19 10.73
N TYR A 16 1.94 4.90 10.48
CA TYR A 16 2.02 3.88 11.52
C TYR A 16 2.78 2.63 11.04
N THR A 17 3.33 1.85 11.99
CA THR A 17 3.97 0.56 11.71
C THR A 17 3.76 -0.42 12.87
N ASP A 18 3.55 -1.70 12.54
CA ASP A 18 3.58 -2.80 13.50
C ASP A 18 4.27 -4.03 12.88
N THR A 19 5.40 -4.42 13.45
CA THR A 19 6.25 -5.58 13.07
C THR A 19 6.69 -5.61 11.60
N ASP A 20 5.80 -5.98 10.69
CA ASP A 20 5.99 -6.15 9.25
C ASP A 20 4.97 -5.39 8.40
N SER A 21 4.08 -4.61 9.03
CA SER A 21 3.08 -3.76 8.37
C SER A 21 3.46 -2.28 8.38
N LEU A 22 3.06 -1.56 7.34
CA LEU A 22 3.23 -0.12 7.20
C LEU A 22 1.89 0.50 6.77
N ILE A 23 1.52 1.60 7.43
CA ILE A 23 0.45 2.49 6.97
C ILE A 23 1.14 3.76 6.48
N VAL A 24 1.09 3.99 5.18
CA VAL A 24 1.73 5.13 4.52
C VAL A 24 0.68 6.05 3.93
N HIS A 25 0.87 7.34 4.13
CA HIS A 25 0.14 8.36 3.40
C HIS A 25 1.00 8.82 2.22
N VAL A 26 0.45 8.75 1.02
CA VAL A 26 1.14 9.07 -0.23
C VAL A 26 0.29 10.06 -1.02
N GLU A 27 0.86 11.21 -1.38
CA GLU A 27 0.24 12.15 -2.31
C GLU A 27 0.67 11.80 -3.73
N ALA A 28 -0.24 11.19 -4.49
CA ALA A 28 -0.03 10.76 -5.87
C ALA A 28 -1.30 10.98 -6.69
N ASP A 29 -1.15 11.13 -8.01
CA ASP A 29 -2.30 11.22 -8.92
C ASP A 29 -3.03 9.86 -8.99
N ASN A 30 -2.27 8.76 -9.08
CA ASN A 30 -2.79 7.40 -8.99
C ASN A 30 -1.71 6.43 -8.48
N PHE A 31 -1.76 6.10 -7.20
CA PHE A 31 -0.81 5.17 -6.57
C PHE A 31 -0.83 3.76 -7.17
N TYR A 32 -1.98 3.29 -7.66
CA TYR A 32 -2.09 1.93 -8.22
C TYR A 32 -1.35 1.79 -9.55
N GLU A 33 -1.26 2.84 -10.36
CA GLU A 33 -0.42 2.83 -11.58
C GLU A 33 1.07 2.74 -11.22
N ASP A 34 1.50 3.46 -10.18
CA ASP A 34 2.86 3.36 -9.67
C ASP A 34 3.15 1.95 -9.11
N MET A 35 2.16 1.33 -8.46
CA MET A 35 2.24 -0.05 -7.98
C MET A 35 2.36 -1.04 -9.14
N LYS A 36 1.63 -0.84 -10.24
CA LYS A 36 1.75 -1.66 -11.47
C LYS A 36 3.16 -1.64 -12.06
N SER A 37 3.83 -0.49 -12.03
CA SER A 37 5.23 -0.40 -12.50
C SER A 37 6.22 -1.16 -11.60
N HIS A 38 5.83 -1.46 -10.36
CA HIS A 38 6.64 -2.15 -9.35
C HIS A 38 6.02 -3.47 -8.86
N MET A 39 5.18 -4.14 -9.66
CA MET A 39 4.44 -5.36 -9.26
C MET A 39 5.28 -6.48 -8.63
N HIS A 40 6.58 -6.55 -8.94
CA HIS A 40 7.47 -7.55 -8.36
C HIS A 40 7.66 -7.38 -6.84
N ASN A 41 7.37 -6.20 -6.28
CA ASN A 41 7.46 -5.91 -4.85
C ASN A 41 6.15 -6.14 -4.08
N PHE A 42 5.02 -6.31 -4.78
CA PHE A 42 3.70 -6.32 -4.18
C PHE A 42 2.99 -7.67 -4.33
N ASP A 43 2.30 -8.09 -3.27
CA ASP A 43 1.39 -9.23 -3.27
C ASP A 43 -0.06 -8.72 -3.35
N THR A 44 -0.72 -9.03 -4.45
CA THR A 44 -2.13 -8.69 -4.75
C THR A 44 -3.02 -9.93 -4.80
N SER A 45 -2.59 -11.04 -4.18
CA SER A 45 -3.31 -12.32 -4.21
C SER A 45 -4.72 -12.27 -3.60
N ASN A 46 -5.00 -11.25 -2.79
CA ASN A 46 -6.29 -10.95 -2.15
C ASN A 46 -7.18 -9.99 -2.95
N TYR A 47 -6.75 -9.54 -4.13
CA TYR A 47 -7.56 -8.66 -4.98
C TYR A 47 -8.64 -9.45 -5.72
N ASP A 48 -9.78 -8.80 -5.95
CA ASP A 48 -10.82 -9.29 -6.86
C ASP A 48 -10.32 -9.24 -8.32
N ALA A 49 -10.78 -10.18 -9.14
CA ALA A 49 -10.40 -10.26 -10.55
C ALA A 49 -10.85 -9.01 -11.34
N ASP A 50 -12.00 -8.45 -10.99
CA ASP A 50 -12.60 -7.27 -11.61
C ASP A 50 -12.45 -6.01 -10.72
N ASN A 51 -11.34 -5.89 -9.98
CA ASN A 51 -11.10 -4.75 -9.10
C ASN A 51 -11.08 -3.40 -9.88
N PRO A 52 -11.52 -2.29 -9.27
CA PRO A 52 -11.67 -0.99 -9.95
C PRO A 52 -10.35 -0.42 -10.47
N HIS A 53 -9.22 -0.88 -9.93
CA HIS A 53 -7.89 -0.42 -10.28
C HIS A 53 -7.26 -1.20 -11.43
N ASN A 54 -7.96 -2.21 -11.99
CA ASN A 54 -7.46 -3.11 -13.03
C ASN A 54 -6.08 -3.70 -12.67
N MET A 55 -5.92 -4.08 -11.39
CA MET A 55 -4.70 -4.67 -10.86
C MET A 55 -4.66 -6.16 -11.18
N PRO A 56 -3.55 -6.69 -11.72
CA PRO A 56 -3.41 -8.12 -11.94
C PRO A 56 -3.25 -8.84 -10.60
N ARG A 57 -3.96 -9.96 -10.43
CA ARG A 57 -3.83 -10.81 -9.24
C ARG A 57 -2.55 -11.65 -9.31
N THR A 58 -1.68 -11.51 -8.31
CA THR A 58 -0.45 -12.32 -8.19
C THR A 58 -0.65 -13.56 -7.32
N ALA A 59 0.31 -14.48 -7.35
CA ALA A 59 0.44 -15.51 -6.32
C ALA A 59 0.94 -14.90 -5.00
N SER A 60 0.60 -15.52 -3.87
CA SER A 60 1.16 -15.11 -2.58
C SER A 60 2.56 -15.68 -2.42
N GLU A 61 3.56 -14.80 -2.33
CA GLU A 61 4.97 -15.14 -2.32
C GLU A 61 5.68 -14.42 -1.16
N LEU A 62 6.64 -15.09 -0.53
CA LEU A 62 7.41 -14.52 0.57
C LEU A 62 8.30 -13.37 0.08
N GLY A 63 8.41 -12.32 0.89
CA GLY A 63 9.24 -11.15 0.61
C GLY A 63 8.55 -10.04 -0.20
N LYS A 64 7.28 -10.21 -0.56
CA LYS A 64 6.46 -9.16 -1.17
C LYS A 64 5.57 -8.47 -0.13
N MET A 65 5.35 -7.17 -0.31
CA MET A 65 4.43 -6.40 0.53
C MET A 65 3.00 -6.65 0.06
N LYS A 66 2.18 -7.25 0.93
CA LYS A 66 0.76 -7.41 0.66
C LYS A 66 0.03 -6.11 0.93
N ASP A 67 -0.83 -5.71 0.01
CA ASP A 67 -1.86 -4.73 0.34
C ASP A 67 -2.98 -5.44 1.11
N GLU A 68 -2.99 -5.25 2.43
CA GLU A 68 -3.90 -5.93 3.35
C GLU A 68 -5.38 -5.66 3.06
N TYR A 69 -5.69 -4.51 2.47
CA TYR A 69 -7.06 -4.05 2.23
C TYR A 69 -7.57 -4.40 0.82
N GLY A 70 -6.76 -5.09 0.01
CA GLY A 70 -7.21 -5.66 -1.26
C GLY A 70 -7.65 -4.61 -2.29
N GLY A 71 -7.00 -3.45 -2.30
CA GLY A 71 -7.30 -2.34 -3.21
C GLY A 71 -8.28 -1.31 -2.65
N LYS A 72 -8.77 -1.48 -1.41
CA LYS A 72 -9.58 -0.45 -0.74
C LYS A 72 -8.71 0.69 -0.25
N VAL A 73 -9.20 1.90 -0.37
CA VAL A 73 -8.46 3.10 0.05
C VAL A 73 -8.65 3.30 1.55
N LEU A 74 -7.56 3.46 2.28
CA LEU A 74 -7.59 3.88 3.69
C LEU A 74 -8.00 5.36 3.75
N PHE A 75 -9.28 5.62 4.08
CA PHE A 75 -9.83 6.97 4.16
C PHE A 75 -9.46 7.66 5.47
N ALA A 76 -9.48 6.92 6.58
CA ALA A 76 -9.09 7.46 7.88
C ALA A 76 -8.28 6.44 8.70
N PHE A 77 -7.38 6.96 9.52
CA PHE A 77 -6.59 6.20 10.47
C PHE A 77 -6.57 6.91 11.82
N TYR A 78 -6.71 6.14 12.90
CA TYR A 78 -6.61 6.63 14.27
C TYR A 78 -5.83 5.64 15.13
N GLY A 79 -4.67 6.06 15.65
CA GLY A 79 -3.83 5.26 16.54
C GLY A 79 -3.71 5.90 17.92
N THR A 80 -4.00 5.14 18.98
CA THR A 80 -3.85 5.62 20.37
C THR A 80 -2.58 5.13 21.03
N GLY A 81 -2.01 4.03 20.54
CA GLY A 81 -0.78 3.45 21.07
C GLY A 81 -0.34 2.20 20.30
N PRO A 82 0.72 1.53 20.78
CA PRO A 82 1.22 0.31 20.16
C PRO A 82 0.12 -0.77 20.15
N LYS A 83 -0.14 -1.33 18.97
CA LYS A 83 -1.16 -2.36 18.74
C LYS A 83 -2.60 -1.91 19.09
N ALA A 84 -2.83 -0.60 19.11
CA ALA A 84 -4.12 0.01 19.41
C ALA A 84 -4.44 1.08 18.36
N TYR A 85 -5.07 0.65 17.27
CA TYR A 85 -5.42 1.51 16.15
C TYR A 85 -6.74 1.09 15.50
N CYS A 86 -7.33 2.02 14.75
CA CYS A 86 -8.55 1.86 13.98
C CYS A 86 -8.34 2.45 12.58
N ILE A 87 -8.89 1.79 11.57
CA ILE A 87 -8.82 2.16 10.18
C ILE A 87 -10.24 2.18 9.62
N ASP A 88 -10.55 3.23 8.88
CA ASP A 88 -11.73 3.30 8.03
C ASP A 88 -11.27 3.18 6.57
N ALA A 89 -11.76 2.15 5.88
CA ALA A 89 -11.40 1.84 4.51
C ALA A 89 -12.65 1.85 3.64
N VAL A 90 -12.54 2.48 2.47
CA VAL A 90 -13.64 2.65 1.51
C VAL A 90 -13.35 1.90 0.21
N ASP A 91 -14.42 1.41 -0.41
CA ASP A 91 -14.40 0.73 -1.71
C ASP A 91 -14.28 1.71 -2.88
#